data_AF-Q28R57-F1
#
_entry.id   AF-Q28R57-F1
#
_cell.length_a   1.000
_cell.length_b   1.000
_cell.length_c   1.000
_cell.angle_alpha   90.00
_cell.angle_beta   90.00
_cell.angle_gamma   90.00
#
_symmetry.space_group_name_H-M   'P 1'
#
loop_
_entity.id
_entity.type
_entity.pdbx_description
1 polymer ?
#
loop_
_entity_poly.entity_id
_entity_poly.type
_entity_poly.pdbx_seq_one_letter_code
_entity_poly.pdbx_strand_id
1 'polypeptide(L)' 'MTADRFEAALRTARGTGDWSDVIALYLKAAEAEGDPQGTAFYLTHAYIHALEAGDPRVPSLKTRLVALGADVPDPT' A
#
# COMPACT_ATOMS: atom_id res chain seq x y z
N MET A 1 -4.18 -7.26 -11.84
CA MET A 1 -5.32 -6.61 -11.14
C MET A 1 -6.32 -6.16 -12.19
N THR A 2 -7.60 -6.52 -12.10
CA THR A 2 -8.61 -5.92 -12.99
C THR A 2 -9.05 -4.58 -12.41
N ALA A 3 -9.18 -3.56 -13.26
CA ALA A 3 -9.58 -2.20 -12.84
C ALA A 3 -10.90 -2.22 -12.04
N ASP A 4 -11.86 -3.03 -12.46
CA ASP A 4 -13.17 -3.17 -11.80
C ASP A 4 -13.08 -3.63 -10.34
N ARG A 5 -12.14 -4.53 -10.02
CA ARG A 5 -11.94 -5.01 -8.65
C ARG A 5 -11.38 -3.91 -7.75
N PHE A 6 -10.48 -3.09 -8.28
CA PHE A 6 -9.88 -1.99 -7.54
C PHE A 6 -10.91 -0.88 -7.28
N GLU A 7 -11.69 -0.52 -8.29
CA GLU A 7 -12.79 0.44 -8.16
C GLU A 7 -13.85 0.00 -7.14
N ALA A 8 -14.20 -1.29 -7.14
CA ALA A 8 -15.13 -1.83 -6.15
C ALA A 8 -14.59 -1.71 -4.72
N ALA A 9 -13.31 -2.04 -4.50
CA ALA A 9 -12.66 -1.91 -3.19
C ALA A 9 -12.60 -0.46 -2.72
N LEU A 10 -12.25 0.49 -3.60
CA LEU A 10 -12.26 1.91 -3.28
C LEU A 10 -13.64 2.42 -2.86
N ARG A 11 -14.70 1.97 -3.54
CA ARG A 11 -16.07 2.35 -3.20
C ARG A 11 -16.44 1.86 -1.80
N THR A 12 -16.13 0.60 -1.49
CA THR A 12 -16.37 0.02 -0.17
C THR A 12 -15.60 0.78 0.91
N ALA A 13 -14.29 0.98 0.72
CA ALA A 13 -13.44 1.66 1.67
C ALA A 13 -13.92 3.08 2.00
N ARG A 14 -14.40 3.82 1.00
CA ARG A 14 -14.99 5.15 1.23
C ARG A 14 -16.30 5.12 2.03
N GLY A 15 -17.08 4.05 1.88
CA GLY A 15 -18.35 3.89 2.60
C GLY A 15 -18.19 3.39 4.04
N THR A 16 -17.18 2.57 4.31
CA THR A 16 -16.99 1.89 5.60
C THR A 16 -15.80 2.42 6.40
N GLY A 17 -14.87 3.12 5.75
CA GLY A 17 -13.55 3.45 6.30
C GLY A 17 -12.56 2.28 6.31
N ASP A 18 -12.97 1.08 5.86
CA ASP A 18 -12.10 -0.10 5.82
C ASP A 18 -11.29 -0.14 4.52
N TRP A 19 -10.04 0.29 4.62
CA TRP A 19 -9.10 0.31 3.50
C TRP A 19 -8.37 -1.02 3.28
N SER A 20 -8.72 -2.07 4.04
CA SER A 20 -7.90 -3.29 4.11
C SER A 20 -7.72 -3.98 2.76
N ASP A 21 -8.80 -4.04 1.98
CA ASP A 21 -8.82 -4.64 0.64
C ASP A 21 -8.04 -3.80 -0.38
N VAL A 22 -8.12 -2.47 -0.30
CA VAL A 22 -7.38 -1.56 -1.17
C VAL A 22 -5.88 -1.72 -0.92
N ILE A 23 -5.45 -1.74 0.33
CA ILE A 23 -4.05 -1.98 0.73
C ILE A 23 -3.59 -3.35 0.23
N ALA A 24 -4.41 -4.40 0.37
CA ALA A 24 -4.06 -5.74 -0.11
C ALA A 24 -3.92 -5.81 -1.64
N LEU A 25 -4.70 -5.04 -2.39
CA LEU A 25 -4.58 -4.97 -3.85
C LEU A 25 -3.30 -4.26 -4.28
N TYR A 26 -2.93 -3.17 -3.61
CA TYR A 26 -1.65 -2.50 -3.84
C TYR A 26 -0.46 -3.42 -3.52
N LEU A 27 -0.51 -4.16 -2.42
CA LEU A 27 0.53 -5.15 -2.09
C LEU A 27 0.70 -6.21 -3.18
N LYS A 28 -0.40 -6.74 -3.71
CA LYS A 28 -0.36 -7.70 -4.82
C LYS A 28 0.21 -7.10 -6.10
N ALA A 29 -0.08 -5.83 -6.38
CA ALA A 29 0.51 -5.13 -7.51
C ALA A 29 2.03 -4.96 -7.32
N ALA A 30 2.47 -4.59 -6.11
CA ALA A 30 3.88 -4.48 -5.78
C ALA A 30 4.64 -5.81 -5.93
N GLU A 31 4.01 -6.93 -5.56
CA GLU A 31 4.57 -8.28 -5.70
C GLU A 31 4.64 -8.77 -7.16
N ALA A 32 3.73 -8.29 -8.01
CA ALA A 32 3.71 -8.62 -9.43
C ALA A 32 4.72 -7.78 -10.24
N GLU A 33 5.23 -6.71 -9.65
CA GLU A 33 6.15 -5.80 -10.31
C GLU A 33 7.58 -6.36 -10.34
N GLY A 34 8.23 -6.25 -11.49
CA GLY A 34 9.56 -6.82 -11.69
C GLY A 34 10.70 -5.87 -11.35
N ASP A 35 10.40 -4.58 -11.20
CA ASP A 35 11.40 -3.54 -10.96
C ASP A 35 11.19 -2.83 -9.60
N PRO A 36 12.28 -2.43 -8.92
CA PRO A 36 12.20 -1.79 -7.62
C PRO A 36 11.40 -0.48 -7.58
N GLN A 37 11.37 0.29 -8.67
CA GLN A 37 10.70 1.58 -8.73
C GLN A 37 9.17 1.40 -8.78
N GLY A 38 8.69 0.49 -9.61
CA GLY A 38 7.27 0.13 -9.65
C GLY A 38 6.80 -0.54 -8.36
N THR A 39 7.63 -1.42 -7.76
CA THR A 39 7.33 -1.96 -6.42
C THR A 39 7.18 -0.84 -5.40
N ALA A 40 8.12 0.13 -5.37
CA ALA A 40 8.07 1.27 -4.47
C ALA A 40 6.83 2.15 -4.69
N PHE A 41 6.41 2.35 -5.94
CA PHE A 41 5.19 3.09 -6.28
C PHE A 41 3.96 2.46 -5.61
N TYR A 42 3.75 1.16 -5.80
CA TYR A 42 2.59 0.47 -5.22
C TYR A 42 2.67 0.37 -3.69
N LEU A 43 3.85 0.14 -3.12
CA LEU A 43 4.03 0.11 -1.67
C LEU A 43 3.78 1.49 -1.02
N THR A 44 4.10 2.58 -1.71
CA THR A 44 3.80 3.94 -1.22
C THR A 44 2.31 4.15 -1.08
N HIS A 45 1.53 3.72 -2.09
CA HIS A 45 0.06 3.82 -2.01
C HIS A 45 -0.54 2.92 -0.93
N ALA A 46 -0.03 1.69 -0.78
CA ALA A 46 -0.42 0.82 0.34
C ALA A 46 -0.12 1.49 1.70
N TYR A 47 1.04 2.13 1.83
CA TYR A 47 1.49 2.80 3.04
C TYR A 47 0.62 4.01 3.41
N ILE A 48 0.30 4.89 2.45
CA ILE A 48 -0.55 6.06 2.70
C ILE A 48 -1.94 5.62 3.19
N HIS A 49 -2.58 4.65 2.52
CA HIS A 49 -3.89 4.17 2.97
C HIS A 49 -3.81 3.46 4.32
N ALA A 50 -2.71 2.75 4.60
CA ALA A 50 -2.50 2.14 5.91
C ALA A 50 -2.36 3.21 7.01
N LEU A 51 -1.65 4.31 6.75
CA LEU A 51 -1.55 5.44 7.68
C LEU A 51 -2.92 6.08 7.95
N GLU A 52 -3.65 6.40 6.88
CA GLU A 52 -4.98 7.04 6.97
C GLU A 52 -6.00 6.17 7.74
N ALA A 53 -5.89 4.85 7.61
CA ALA A 53 -6.78 3.90 8.28
C ALA A 53 -6.32 3.49 9.69
N GLY A 54 -5.12 3.90 10.13
CA GLY A 54 -4.53 3.40 11.38
C GLY A 54 -4.23 1.89 11.33
N ASP A 55 -3.90 1.37 10.15
CA ASP A 55 -3.73 -0.05 9.88
C ASP A 55 -2.42 -0.60 10.49
N PRO A 56 -2.43 -1.80 11.08
CA PRO A 56 -1.25 -2.40 11.72
C PRO A 56 -0.10 -2.72 10.76
N ARG A 57 -0.33 -2.67 9.43
CA ARG A 57 0.72 -2.93 8.43
C ARG A 57 1.70 -1.77 8.25
N VAL A 58 1.39 -0.57 8.78
CA VAL A 58 2.24 0.64 8.65
C VAL A 58 3.73 0.37 8.90
N PRO A 59 4.15 -0.26 10.01
CA PRO A 59 5.59 -0.47 10.27
C PRO A 59 6.25 -1.40 9.26
N SER A 60 5.54 -2.44 8.80
CA SER A 60 6.05 -3.39 7.82
C SER A 60 6.21 -2.76 6.44
N LEU A 61 5.25 -1.92 6.04
CA LEU A 61 5.29 -1.18 4.77
C LEU A 61 6.42 -0.14 4.78
N LYS A 62 6.55 0.61 5.87
CA LYS A 62 7.66 1.55 6.09
C LYS A 62 9.01 0.85 5.94
N THR A 63 9.20 -0.28 6.60
CA THR A 63 10.45 -1.07 6.52
C THR A 63 10.78 -1.47 5.08
N ARG A 64 9.77 -1.93 4.32
CA ARG A 64 9.95 -2.30 2.90
C ARG A 64 10.30 -1.09 2.04
N LEU A 65 9.65 0.05 2.25
CA LEU A 65 9.94 1.28 1.51
C LEU A 65 11.37 1.80 1.77
N VAL A 66 11.82 1.75 3.03
CA VAL A 66 13.21 2.10 3.38
C VAL A 66 14.21 1.16 2.71
N ALA A 67 13.92 -0.15 2.68
CA ALA A 67 14.78 -1.12 1.99
C ALA A 67 14.89 -0.88 0.48
N LEU A 68 13.86 -0.29 -0.14
CA LEU A 68 13.85 0.10 -1.55
C LEU A 68 14.44 1.51 -1.79
N GLY A 69 14.82 2.24 -0.74
CA GLY A 69 15.27 3.63 -0.83
C GLY A 69 14.15 4.63 -1.18
N ALA A 70 12.89 4.22 -1.05
CA ALA A 70 11.71 5.02 -1.35
C ALA A 70 11.18 5.81 -0.15
N ASP A 71 11.74 5.57 1.04
CA ASP A 71 11.47 6.31 2.27
C ASP A 71 12.73 6.28 3.16
N VAL A 72 12.74 7.07 4.23
CA VAL A 72 13.81 7.13 5.22
C VAL A 72 13.38 6.47 6.53
N PRO A 73 14.31 5.84 7.28
CA PRO A 73 13.98 5.28 8.59
C PRO A 73 13.50 6.38 9.54
N ASP A 74 12.63 5.99 10.47
CA ASP A 74 12.15 6.92 11.50
C ASP A 74 13.34 7.38 12.36
N PRO A 75 13.37 8.66 12.78
CA PRO A 75 14.41 9.15 13.67
C PRO A 75 14.36 8.40 15.00
N THR A 76 15.50 7.86 15.43
CA THR A 76 15.71 7.21 16.73
C THR A 76 15.61 8.18 17.90
#